data_AF-K9GDZ6-F1
#
_entry.id   AF-K9GDZ6-F1
#
_cell.length_a   1.000
_cell.length_b   1.000
_cell.length_c   1.000
_cell.angle_alpha   90.00
_cell.angle_beta   90.00
_cell.angle_gamma   90.00
#
_symmetry.space_group_name_H-M   'P 1'
#
loop_
_entity.id
_entity.type
_entity.pdbx_description
1 polymer ?
#
loop_
_entity_poly.entity_id
_entity_poly.type
_entity_poly.pdbx_seq_one_letter_code
_entity_poly.pdbx_strand_id
1 'polypeptide(L)'
;MIQWCSTTFQTLSRNERTDPIWRTIVPEEALSHPFLMHGILALSSLHLARTGPEPARRASYLNRAVAHQNQALALFRELLGDVKESNAKAMLAFAGIVVIYTFAFPHTPEAQDPWDCVDDLYQVLVLTRGVQQVIHAPQDFTSFLGDSSFGPILQVEEARGTIPEDTTAMLTQLREANKICGERDPNHEIQVYEGSISNLEEMLSWCYSGMRANTIAGRWAIRLHPRFMELLRERDPLALVMLAHYVVLLQYLKHRWCFDEWCVRVSKAVWAILDDQWRPLIQWAMKEILGINYMEQVDT
;
A
#
# COMPACT_ATOMS: atom_id res chain seq x y z
N MET A 1 5.49 18.96 13.60
CA MET A 1 6.71 19.35 12.87
C MET A 1 7.98 18.71 13.43
N ILE A 2 8.30 18.85 14.74
CA ILE A 2 9.50 18.22 15.33
C ILE A 2 9.59 16.72 15.01
N GLN A 3 8.52 15.97 15.29
CA GLN A 3 8.44 14.54 14.95
C GLN A 3 8.63 14.24 13.45
N TRP A 4 8.22 15.16 12.57
CA TRP A 4 8.48 15.00 11.15
C TRP A 4 9.97 15.06 10.89
N CYS A 5 10.64 16.15 11.28
CA CYS A 5 12.06 16.38 11.07
C CYS A 5 12.96 15.31 11.71
N SER A 6 12.53 14.71 12.81
CA SER A 6 13.32 13.71 13.52
C SER A 6 13.25 12.33 12.88
N THR A 7 12.04 11.81 12.60
CA THR A 7 11.88 10.38 12.26
C THR A 7 10.78 10.09 11.24
N THR A 8 9.69 10.86 11.18
CA THR A 8 8.53 10.46 10.33
C THR A 8 8.86 10.47 8.85
N PHE A 9 9.67 11.45 8.39
CA PHE A 9 10.06 11.56 6.99
C PHE A 9 10.77 10.30 6.46
N GLN A 10 11.50 9.56 7.31
CA GLN A 10 12.19 8.32 6.96
C GLN A 10 11.26 7.20 6.53
N THR A 11 9.97 7.30 6.86
CA THR A 11 8.93 6.39 6.39
C THR A 11 8.69 6.53 4.88
N LEU A 12 8.95 7.71 4.33
CA LEU A 12 8.75 8.02 2.91
C LEU A 12 10.09 8.04 2.13
N SER A 13 11.22 8.22 2.81
CA SER A 13 12.56 8.07 2.21
C SER A 13 12.82 6.64 1.74
N ARG A 14 13.11 6.47 0.46
CA ARG A 14 13.49 5.19 -0.16
C ARG A 14 15.00 4.95 -0.10
N ASN A 15 15.78 5.99 -0.34
CA ASN A 15 17.24 5.98 -0.40
C ASN A 15 17.81 7.40 -0.19
N GLU A 16 19.15 7.52 -0.21
CA GLU A 16 19.88 8.79 -0.04
C GLU A 16 19.48 9.90 -1.01
N ARG A 17 18.96 9.56 -2.20
CA ARG A 17 18.49 10.55 -3.17
C ARG A 17 17.13 11.15 -2.79
N THR A 18 16.25 10.32 -2.24
CA THR A 18 14.90 10.75 -1.81
C THR A 18 14.87 11.35 -0.40
N ASP A 19 15.88 11.05 0.43
CA ASP A 19 15.95 11.49 1.83
C ASP A 19 15.88 13.02 2.00
N PRO A 20 16.70 13.82 1.29
CA PRO A 20 16.64 15.28 1.41
C PRO A 20 15.30 15.86 0.96
N ILE A 21 14.62 15.20 0.02
CA ILE A 21 13.33 15.65 -0.50
C ILE A 21 12.28 15.58 0.61
N TRP A 22 12.15 14.44 1.29
CA TRP A 22 11.18 14.28 2.38
C TRP A 22 11.58 15.02 3.66
N ARG A 23 12.88 15.12 3.94
CA ARG A 23 13.40 15.76 5.15
C ARG A 23 13.30 17.29 5.10
N THR A 24 13.59 17.88 3.95
CA THR A 24 13.79 19.34 3.82
C THR A 24 12.82 19.96 2.82
N ILE A 25 12.79 19.47 1.57
CA ILE A 25 12.03 20.10 0.48
C ILE A 25 10.52 20.03 0.74
N VAL A 26 10.01 18.87 1.16
CA VAL A 26 8.57 18.68 1.45
C VAL A 26 8.08 19.61 2.57
N PRO A 27 8.79 19.76 3.71
CA PRO A 27 8.47 20.79 4.69
C PRO A 27 8.49 22.23 4.16
N GLU A 28 9.43 22.58 3.28
CA GLU A 28 9.49 23.92 2.67
C GLU A 28 8.28 24.17 1.75
N GLU A 29 7.91 23.19 0.90
CA GLU A 29 6.70 23.24 0.09
C GLU A 29 5.44 23.41 0.97
N ALA A 30 5.42 22.77 2.15
CA ALA A 30 4.28 22.82 3.06
C ALA A 30 4.05 24.22 3.66
N LEU A 31 5.06 25.09 3.69
CA LEU A 31 4.89 26.47 4.17
C LEU A 31 3.94 27.29 3.28
N SER A 32 3.89 26.96 1.98
CA SER A 32 3.02 27.61 0.99
C SER A 32 1.74 26.82 0.72
N HIS A 33 1.64 25.58 1.20
CA HIS A 33 0.55 24.66 0.90
C HIS A 33 -0.07 24.09 2.18
N PRO A 34 -1.13 24.71 2.72
CA PRO A 34 -1.73 24.31 4.00
C PRO A 34 -2.15 22.84 4.04
N PHE A 35 -2.71 22.29 2.95
CA PHE A 35 -3.11 20.88 2.89
C PHE A 35 -1.92 19.93 3.14
N LEU A 36 -0.74 20.25 2.59
CA LEU A 36 0.46 19.45 2.78
C LEU A 36 0.96 19.57 4.22
N MET A 37 0.93 20.77 4.81
CA MET A 37 1.27 20.97 6.22
C MET A 37 0.37 20.15 7.14
N HIS A 38 -0.95 20.18 6.91
CA HIS A 38 -1.88 19.33 7.65
C HIS A 38 -1.55 17.83 7.47
N GLY A 39 -1.21 17.37 6.25
CA GLY A 39 -0.76 15.99 6.02
C GLY A 39 0.49 15.61 6.82
N ILE A 40 1.52 16.46 6.81
CA ILE A 40 2.75 16.27 7.60
C ILE A 40 2.43 16.12 9.09
N LEU A 41 1.55 16.97 9.62
CA LEU A 41 1.15 16.95 11.03
C LEU A 41 0.27 15.74 11.36
N ALA A 42 -0.61 15.33 10.44
CA ALA A 42 -1.44 14.15 10.57
C ALA A 42 -0.59 12.89 10.69
N LEU A 43 0.33 12.67 9.74
CA LEU A 43 1.19 11.48 9.74
C LEU A 43 2.17 11.50 10.92
N SER A 44 2.70 12.66 11.30
CA SER A 44 3.55 12.80 12.49
C SER A 44 2.81 12.42 13.78
N SER A 45 1.56 12.87 13.92
CA SER A 45 0.72 12.56 15.08
C SER A 45 0.37 11.06 15.11
N LEU A 46 0.06 10.48 13.95
CA LEU A 46 -0.20 9.05 13.84
C LEU A 46 1.04 8.21 14.17
N HIS A 47 2.21 8.63 13.70
CA HIS A 47 3.48 7.98 14.04
C HIS A 47 3.71 7.99 15.56
N LEU A 48 3.52 9.14 16.23
CA LEU A 48 3.59 9.21 17.70
C LEU A 48 2.57 8.32 18.41
N ALA A 49 1.35 8.22 17.87
CA ALA A 49 0.34 7.33 18.44
C ALA A 49 0.74 5.85 18.39
N ARG A 50 1.49 5.45 17.35
CA ARG A 50 1.92 4.06 17.10
C ARG A 50 3.23 3.71 17.79
N THR A 51 4.21 4.62 17.80
CA THR A 51 5.59 4.34 18.25
C THR A 51 6.02 5.14 19.48
N GLY A 52 5.19 6.09 19.93
CA GLY A 52 5.51 6.94 21.06
C GLY A 52 5.54 6.18 22.39
N PRO A 53 6.42 6.57 23.34
CA PRO A 53 6.60 5.87 24.61
C PRO A 53 5.50 6.14 25.64
N GLU A 54 4.49 6.97 25.32
CA GLU A 54 3.45 7.41 26.24
C GLU A 54 2.05 6.86 25.83
N PRO A 55 1.66 5.65 26.28
CA PRO A 55 0.37 5.04 25.94
C PRO A 55 -0.83 5.92 26.27
N ALA A 56 -0.78 6.66 27.37
CA ALA A 56 -1.85 7.56 27.81
C ALA A 56 -2.14 8.69 26.80
N ARG A 57 -1.17 9.06 25.96
CA ARG A 57 -1.34 10.11 24.94
C ARG A 57 -1.78 9.56 23.59
N ARG A 58 -1.80 8.24 23.38
CA ARG A 58 -2.14 7.59 22.10
C ARG A 58 -3.48 8.10 21.55
N ALA A 59 -4.55 8.09 22.35
CA ALA A 59 -5.86 8.57 21.93
C ALA A 59 -5.84 10.05 21.50
N SER A 60 -5.14 10.90 22.26
CA SER A 60 -4.99 12.31 21.89
C SER A 60 -4.22 12.50 20.58
N TYR A 61 -3.17 11.70 20.34
CA TYR A 61 -2.42 11.77 19.10
C TYR A 61 -3.23 11.27 17.91
N LEU A 62 -4.02 10.20 18.08
CA LEU A 62 -4.96 9.74 17.05
C LEU A 62 -6.00 10.80 16.71
N ASN A 63 -6.62 11.44 17.72
CA ASN A 63 -7.59 12.51 17.47
C ASN A 63 -6.97 13.68 16.68
N ARG A 64 -5.73 14.07 17.00
CA ARG A 64 -4.99 15.09 16.23
C ARG A 64 -4.69 14.62 14.81
N ALA A 65 -4.28 13.36 14.66
CA ALA A 65 -4.00 12.76 13.36
C ALA A 65 -5.24 12.82 12.46
N VAL A 66 -6.42 12.43 12.98
CA VAL A 66 -7.70 12.48 12.25
C VAL A 66 -8.09 13.92 11.92
N ALA A 67 -8.01 14.84 12.89
CA ALA A 67 -8.37 16.23 12.67
C ALA A 67 -7.54 16.88 11.55
N HIS A 68 -6.21 16.71 11.59
CA HIS A 68 -5.34 17.21 10.54
C HIS A 68 -5.58 16.50 9.20
N GLN A 69 -5.78 15.18 9.19
CA GLN A 69 -6.04 14.43 7.96
C GLN A 69 -7.33 14.92 7.27
N ASN A 70 -8.40 15.14 8.03
CA ASN A 70 -9.67 15.65 7.50
C ASN A 70 -9.53 17.04 6.89
N GLN A 71 -8.80 17.95 7.58
CA GLN A 71 -8.51 19.28 7.04
C GLN A 71 -7.65 19.22 5.78
N ALA A 72 -6.62 18.38 5.77
CA ALA A 72 -5.74 18.19 4.63
C ALA A 72 -6.51 17.70 3.41
N LEU A 73 -7.36 16.67 3.58
CA LEU A 73 -8.19 16.11 2.52
C LEU A 73 -9.23 17.09 1.99
N ALA A 74 -9.86 17.89 2.87
CA ALA A 74 -10.81 18.91 2.44
C ALA A 74 -10.15 19.93 1.50
N LEU A 75 -9.04 20.52 1.93
CA LEU A 75 -8.28 21.50 1.14
C LEU A 75 -7.68 20.89 -0.13
N PHE A 76 -7.19 19.66 -0.07
CA PHE A 76 -6.63 18.97 -1.23
C PHE A 76 -7.68 18.69 -2.31
N ARG A 77 -8.91 18.31 -1.92
CA ARG A 77 -10.00 18.02 -2.87
C ARG A 77 -10.42 19.24 -3.68
N GLU A 78 -10.36 20.44 -3.09
CA GLU A 78 -10.64 21.70 -3.79
C GLU A 78 -9.66 21.96 -4.94
N LEU A 79 -8.44 21.39 -4.86
CA LEU A 79 -7.38 21.59 -5.85
C LEU A 79 -7.30 20.48 -6.91
N LEU A 80 -8.04 19.38 -6.76
CA LEU A 80 -8.00 18.25 -7.72
C LEU A 80 -8.42 18.65 -9.14
N GLY A 81 -9.23 19.70 -9.30
CA GLY A 81 -9.63 20.24 -10.59
C GLY A 81 -8.69 21.29 -11.19
N ASP A 82 -7.71 21.79 -10.44
CA ASP A 82 -6.76 22.86 -10.85
C ASP A 82 -5.32 22.45 -10.53
N VAL A 83 -4.91 21.30 -11.06
CA VAL A 83 -3.54 20.79 -10.91
C VAL A 83 -2.61 21.51 -11.88
N LYS A 84 -1.58 22.17 -11.36
CA LYS A 84 -0.63 23.01 -12.10
C LYS A 84 0.77 22.94 -11.51
N GLU A 85 1.77 23.43 -12.24
CA GLU A 85 3.18 23.38 -11.81
C GLU A 85 3.42 23.92 -10.39
N SER A 86 2.72 25.01 -10.02
CA SER A 86 2.88 25.64 -8.70
C SER A 86 2.43 24.77 -7.52
N ASN A 87 1.49 23.84 -7.70
CA ASN A 87 1.00 22.96 -6.63
C ASN A 87 1.39 21.48 -6.82
N ALA A 88 1.95 21.11 -7.97
CA ALA A 88 2.23 19.73 -8.34
C ALA A 88 3.09 18.97 -7.33
N LYS A 89 4.19 19.57 -6.89
CA LYS A 89 5.09 18.98 -5.88
C LYS A 89 4.35 18.70 -4.57
N ALA A 90 3.56 19.67 -4.11
CA ALA A 90 2.81 19.53 -2.88
C ALA A 90 1.70 18.48 -3.00
N MET A 91 1.01 18.41 -4.13
CA MET A 91 0.00 17.38 -4.40
C MET A 91 0.60 15.97 -4.41
N LEU A 92 1.74 15.76 -5.08
CA LEU A 92 2.43 14.48 -5.08
C LEU A 92 2.91 14.10 -3.67
N ALA A 93 3.53 15.04 -2.94
CA ALA A 93 3.99 14.79 -1.57
C ALA A 93 2.82 14.38 -0.65
N PHE A 94 1.71 15.11 -0.72
CA PHE A 94 0.54 14.82 0.10
C PHE A 94 -0.09 13.49 -0.27
N ALA A 95 -0.19 13.15 -1.56
CA ALA A 95 -0.68 11.86 -2.02
C ALA A 95 0.13 10.69 -1.42
N GLY A 96 1.47 10.79 -1.40
CA GLY A 96 2.33 9.81 -0.74
C GLY A 96 2.10 9.72 0.78
N ILE A 97 1.92 10.86 1.44
CA ILE A 97 1.60 10.92 2.88
C ILE A 97 0.27 10.20 3.17
N VAL A 98 -0.77 10.43 2.36
CA VAL A 98 -2.09 9.81 2.51
C VAL A 98 -2.00 8.29 2.39
N VAL A 99 -1.19 7.76 1.47
CA VAL A 99 -0.98 6.30 1.34
C VAL A 99 -0.45 5.72 2.64
N ILE A 100 0.65 6.28 3.19
CA ILE A 100 1.23 5.79 4.44
C ILE A 100 0.26 5.95 5.61
N TYR A 101 -0.42 7.09 5.67
CA TYR A 101 -1.43 7.33 6.71
C TYR A 101 -2.50 6.24 6.70
N THR A 102 -3.01 5.90 5.52
CA THR A 102 -4.09 4.92 5.36
C THR A 102 -3.66 3.51 5.79
N PHE A 103 -2.44 3.08 5.41
CA PHE A 103 -1.90 1.80 5.91
C PHE A 103 -1.69 1.79 7.43
N ALA A 104 -1.21 2.91 7.98
CA ALA A 104 -0.82 3.01 9.37
C ALA A 104 -1.97 3.27 10.35
N PHE A 105 -3.12 3.71 9.84
CA PHE A 105 -4.26 4.06 10.68
C PHE A 105 -4.77 2.80 11.41
N PRO A 106 -5.10 2.87 12.70
CA PRO A 106 -5.61 1.71 13.42
C PRO A 106 -6.94 1.24 12.83
N HIS A 107 -7.07 -0.06 12.62
CA HIS A 107 -8.32 -0.69 12.20
C HIS A 107 -9.02 -1.29 13.42
N THR A 108 -10.32 -1.54 13.29
CA THR A 108 -11.14 -2.05 14.39
C THR A 108 -10.62 -3.43 14.82
N PRO A 109 -10.22 -3.62 16.10
CA PRO A 109 -9.62 -4.89 16.56
C PRO A 109 -10.60 -6.09 16.57
N GLU A 110 -11.90 -5.80 16.46
CA GLU A 110 -13.00 -6.75 16.70
C GLU A 110 -13.82 -6.97 15.42
N ALA A 111 -13.15 -7.23 14.29
CA ALA A 111 -13.85 -7.73 13.11
C ALA A 111 -14.49 -9.09 13.47
N GLN A 112 -15.80 -9.09 13.76
CA GLN A 112 -16.55 -10.33 13.99
C GLN A 112 -16.70 -11.12 12.68
N ASP A 113 -16.72 -10.41 11.55
CA ASP A 113 -16.76 -10.98 10.21
C ASP A 113 -15.37 -10.91 9.56
N PRO A 114 -14.80 -12.04 9.09
CA PRO A 114 -13.61 -12.04 8.23
C PRO A 114 -13.68 -11.04 7.06
N TRP A 115 -14.87 -10.76 6.52
CA TRP A 115 -15.05 -9.79 5.46
C TRP A 115 -14.66 -8.37 5.86
N ASP A 116 -14.83 -7.97 7.12
CA ASP A 116 -14.43 -6.63 7.58
C ASP A 116 -12.92 -6.40 7.38
N CYS A 117 -12.11 -7.44 7.58
CA CYS A 117 -10.67 -7.38 7.36
C CYS A 117 -10.30 -7.21 5.87
N VAL A 118 -11.03 -7.90 4.99
CA VAL A 118 -10.84 -7.81 3.54
C VAL A 118 -11.31 -6.43 3.04
N ASP A 119 -12.47 -5.97 3.51
CA ASP A 119 -13.06 -4.69 3.12
C ASP A 119 -12.18 -3.52 3.60
N ASP A 120 -11.60 -3.59 4.80
CA ASP A 120 -10.62 -2.60 5.27
C ASP A 120 -9.42 -2.49 4.33
N LEU A 121 -8.78 -3.62 3.99
CA LEU A 121 -7.61 -3.61 3.10
C LEU A 121 -8.02 -3.14 1.69
N TYR A 122 -9.20 -3.57 1.22
CA TYR A 122 -9.76 -3.11 -0.03
C TYR A 122 -9.88 -1.58 -0.08
N GLN A 123 -10.38 -0.95 0.98
CA GLN A 123 -10.47 0.51 1.06
C GLN A 123 -9.08 1.17 1.02
N VAL A 124 -8.08 0.58 1.68
CA VAL A 124 -6.70 1.06 1.60
C VAL A 124 -6.16 0.99 0.18
N LEU A 125 -6.44 -0.08 -0.55
CA LEU A 125 -6.06 -0.22 -1.96
C LEU A 125 -6.76 0.82 -2.83
N VAL A 126 -8.06 1.06 -2.63
CA VAL A 126 -8.82 2.10 -3.35
C VAL A 126 -8.24 3.49 -3.11
N LEU A 127 -7.97 3.85 -1.86
CA LEU A 127 -7.37 5.15 -1.51
C LEU A 127 -5.97 5.31 -2.08
N THR A 128 -5.18 4.23 -2.05
CA THR A 128 -3.83 4.21 -2.63
C THR A 128 -3.86 4.41 -4.14
N ARG A 129 -4.86 3.85 -4.83
CA ARG A 129 -5.07 4.08 -6.27
C ARG A 129 -5.51 5.50 -6.60
N GLY A 130 -6.12 6.23 -5.66
CA GLY A 130 -6.44 7.64 -5.82
C GLY A 130 -5.23 8.50 -6.21
N VAL A 131 -4.01 8.06 -5.85
CA VAL A 131 -2.75 8.69 -6.28
C VAL A 131 -2.63 8.74 -7.81
N GLN A 132 -3.22 7.79 -8.55
CA GLN A 132 -3.23 7.81 -10.01
C GLN A 132 -3.87 9.08 -10.56
N GLN A 133 -4.90 9.63 -9.91
CA GLN A 133 -5.55 10.86 -10.37
C GLN A 133 -4.60 12.06 -10.29
N VAL A 134 -3.67 12.05 -9.34
CA VAL A 134 -2.62 13.08 -9.22
C VAL A 134 -1.56 12.87 -10.28
N ILE A 135 -1.09 11.63 -10.48
CA ILE A 135 -0.02 11.32 -11.45
C ILE A 135 -0.48 11.57 -12.89
N HIS A 136 -1.73 11.23 -13.23
CA HIS A 136 -2.33 11.39 -14.56
C HIS A 136 -3.10 12.72 -14.72
N ALA A 137 -2.81 13.72 -13.86
CA ALA A 137 -3.22 15.11 -14.09
C ALA A 137 -2.61 15.64 -15.42
N PRO A 138 -2.91 16.88 -15.89
CA PRO A 138 -2.66 17.33 -17.27
C PRO A 138 -1.33 16.90 -17.87
N GLN A 139 -1.27 16.67 -19.20
CA GLN A 139 -0.23 15.93 -19.94
C GLN A 139 1.24 16.22 -19.58
N ASP A 140 1.55 17.39 -19.01
CA ASP A 140 2.90 17.80 -18.62
C ASP A 140 3.25 17.55 -17.13
N PHE A 141 2.31 17.10 -16.29
CA PHE A 141 2.47 16.97 -14.84
C PHE A 141 3.63 16.05 -14.44
N THR A 142 3.69 14.86 -15.05
CA THR A 142 4.76 13.88 -14.76
C THR A 142 6.11 14.33 -15.32
N SER A 143 6.12 15.00 -16.48
CA SER A 143 7.34 15.57 -17.06
C SER A 143 7.91 16.66 -16.15
N PHE A 144 7.07 17.62 -15.78
CA PHE A 144 7.44 18.71 -14.88
C PHE A 144 8.00 18.20 -13.55
N LEU A 145 7.33 17.23 -12.93
CA LEU A 145 7.82 16.65 -11.67
C LEU A 145 9.14 15.91 -11.86
N GLY A 146 9.31 15.22 -13.00
CA GLY A 146 10.54 14.54 -13.39
C GLY A 146 11.74 15.48 -13.48
N ASP A 147 11.53 16.68 -14.02
CA ASP A 147 12.55 17.72 -14.19
C ASP A 147 12.76 18.58 -12.92
N SER A 148 11.83 18.49 -11.97
CA SER A 148 11.90 19.22 -10.70
C SER A 148 12.78 18.52 -9.64
N SER A 149 12.91 19.15 -8.47
CA SER A 149 13.55 18.53 -7.30
C SER A 149 12.87 17.24 -6.80
N PHE A 150 11.64 16.93 -7.27
CA PHE A 150 10.91 15.70 -6.97
C PHE A 150 11.21 14.55 -7.94
N GLY A 151 11.97 14.77 -9.02
CA GLY A 151 12.31 13.75 -10.01
C GLY A 151 12.78 12.41 -9.42
N PRO A 152 13.68 12.40 -8.42
CA PRO A 152 14.12 11.17 -7.78
C PRO A 152 13.00 10.36 -7.08
N ILE A 153 11.90 10.98 -6.65
CA ILE A 153 10.75 10.25 -6.07
C ILE A 153 10.09 9.38 -7.15
N LEU A 154 9.91 9.93 -8.35
CA LEU A 154 9.28 9.27 -9.50
C LEU A 154 10.17 8.17 -10.10
N GLN A 155 11.49 8.37 -10.07
CA GLN A 155 12.47 7.43 -10.59
C GLN A 155 12.69 6.28 -9.61
N VAL A 156 12.00 5.17 -9.81
CA VAL A 156 12.27 3.95 -9.03
C VAL A 156 13.30 3.12 -9.78
N GLU A 157 14.52 3.03 -9.25
CA GLU A 157 15.53 2.11 -9.77
C GLU A 157 15.02 0.67 -9.61
N GLU A 158 14.77 0.00 -10.74
CA GLU A 158 14.32 -1.40 -10.76
C GLU A 158 15.47 -2.31 -10.31
N ALA A 159 15.53 -2.62 -9.03
CA ALA A 159 16.42 -3.63 -8.50
C ALA A 159 15.75 -5.00 -8.61
N ARG A 160 16.22 -5.84 -9.55
CA ARG A 160 15.68 -7.20 -9.75
C ARG A 160 16.47 -8.21 -8.93
N GLY A 161 15.84 -8.77 -7.92
CA GLY A 161 16.36 -9.90 -7.17
C GLY A 161 16.06 -11.20 -7.88
N THR A 162 16.94 -12.19 -7.71
CA THR A 162 16.67 -13.57 -8.13
C THR A 162 15.50 -14.11 -7.33
N ILE A 163 14.43 -14.51 -8.04
CA ILE A 163 13.24 -15.09 -7.43
C ILE A 163 13.56 -16.54 -7.04
N PRO A 164 13.34 -16.95 -5.79
CA PRO A 164 13.54 -18.33 -5.35
C PRO A 164 12.62 -19.34 -6.09
N GLU A 165 13.01 -20.62 -6.09
CA GLU A 165 12.29 -21.68 -6.80
C GLU A 165 10.87 -21.88 -6.28
N ASP A 166 10.67 -21.82 -4.96
CA ASP A 166 9.36 -21.97 -4.32
C ASP A 166 8.39 -20.84 -4.73
N THR A 167 8.90 -19.61 -4.82
CA THR A 167 8.13 -18.44 -5.25
C THR A 167 7.81 -18.52 -6.74
N THR A 168 8.75 -19.01 -7.55
CA THR A 168 8.53 -19.27 -8.98
C THR A 168 7.47 -20.35 -9.20
N ALA A 169 7.49 -21.41 -8.38
CA ALA A 169 6.47 -22.46 -8.41
C ALA A 169 5.08 -21.91 -8.01
N MET A 170 5.01 -21.07 -6.97
CA MET A 170 3.77 -20.40 -6.58
C MET A 170 3.21 -19.50 -7.70
N LEU A 171 4.04 -18.68 -8.35
CA LEU A 171 3.61 -17.85 -9.47
C LEU A 171 3.10 -18.68 -10.64
N THR A 172 3.75 -19.81 -10.93
CA THR A 172 3.30 -20.77 -11.95
C THR A 172 1.94 -21.36 -11.59
N GLN A 173 1.73 -21.72 -10.32
CA GLN A 173 0.47 -22.26 -9.82
C GLN A 173 -0.68 -21.23 -9.98
N LEU A 174 -0.42 -19.94 -9.71
CA LEU A 174 -1.41 -18.88 -9.93
C LEU A 174 -1.78 -18.70 -11.40
N ARG A 175 -0.79 -18.76 -12.31
CA ARG A 175 -1.04 -18.67 -13.76
C ARG A 175 -1.84 -19.85 -14.28
N GLU A 176 -1.54 -21.06 -13.79
CA GLU A 176 -2.31 -22.26 -14.17
C GLU A 176 -3.73 -22.18 -13.63
N ALA A 177 -3.93 -21.74 -12.38
CA ALA A 177 -5.26 -21.52 -11.82
C ALA A 177 -6.05 -20.49 -12.64
N ASN A 178 -5.42 -19.38 -13.03
CA ASN A 178 -6.01 -18.35 -13.89
C ASN A 178 -6.47 -18.94 -15.24
N LYS A 179 -5.65 -19.78 -15.86
CA LYS A 179 -5.97 -20.46 -17.12
C LYS A 179 -7.14 -21.44 -16.95
N ILE A 180 -7.11 -22.29 -15.91
CA ILE A 180 -8.18 -23.26 -15.63
C ILE A 180 -9.53 -22.55 -15.40
N CYS A 181 -9.53 -21.41 -14.71
CA CYS A 181 -10.75 -20.61 -14.53
C CYS A 181 -11.27 -20.10 -15.89
N GLY A 182 -10.37 -19.63 -16.75
CA GLY A 182 -10.69 -19.22 -18.13
C GLY A 182 -11.26 -20.33 -19.02
N GLU A 183 -10.82 -21.57 -18.82
CA GLU A 183 -11.36 -22.72 -19.55
C GLU A 183 -12.77 -23.12 -19.06
N ARG A 184 -13.10 -22.80 -17.81
CA ARG A 184 -14.39 -23.17 -17.17
C ARG A 184 -15.47 -22.10 -17.31
N ASP A 185 -15.08 -20.83 -17.33
CA ASP A 185 -15.99 -19.69 -17.45
C ASP A 185 -15.54 -18.75 -18.58
N PRO A 186 -16.32 -18.62 -19.67
CA PRO A 186 -16.03 -17.70 -20.76
C PRO A 186 -15.98 -16.22 -20.35
N ASN A 187 -16.58 -15.85 -19.21
CA ASN A 187 -16.53 -14.48 -18.69
C ASN A 187 -15.30 -14.20 -17.82
N HIS A 188 -14.48 -15.21 -17.54
CA HIS A 188 -13.29 -15.06 -16.70
C HIS A 188 -12.24 -14.19 -17.40
N GLU A 189 -11.77 -13.17 -16.69
CA GLU A 189 -10.91 -12.13 -17.26
C GLU A 189 -9.42 -12.48 -17.13
N ILE A 190 -8.98 -13.48 -17.89
CA ILE A 190 -7.61 -14.04 -17.85
C ILE A 190 -6.53 -12.94 -17.86
N GLN A 191 -6.68 -11.95 -18.74
CA GLN A 191 -5.68 -10.88 -18.92
C GLN A 191 -5.60 -9.92 -17.72
N VAL A 192 -6.72 -9.70 -17.03
CA VAL A 192 -6.79 -8.84 -15.84
C VAL A 192 -6.03 -9.50 -14.68
N TYR A 193 -6.21 -10.81 -14.50
CA TYR A 193 -5.44 -11.59 -13.53
C TYR A 193 -3.97 -11.71 -13.90
N GLU A 194 -3.64 -11.95 -15.18
CA GLU A 194 -2.25 -12.07 -15.62
C GLU A 194 -1.45 -10.79 -15.38
N GLY A 195 -2.06 -9.62 -15.63
CA GLY A 195 -1.45 -8.33 -15.31
C GLY A 195 -1.22 -8.14 -13.81
N SER A 196 -2.14 -8.63 -12.97
CA SER A 196 -2.04 -8.56 -11.51
C SER A 196 -0.97 -9.52 -10.95
N ILE A 197 -0.84 -10.72 -11.53
CA ILE A 197 0.21 -11.71 -11.23
C ILE A 197 1.58 -11.17 -11.63
N SER A 198 1.71 -10.61 -12.84
CA SER A 198 2.97 -10.02 -13.32
C SER A 198 3.42 -8.84 -12.45
N ASN A 199 2.48 -8.01 -12.00
CA ASN A 199 2.76 -6.92 -11.08
C ASN A 199 3.21 -7.43 -9.70
N LEU A 200 2.60 -8.51 -9.18
CA LEU A 200 3.03 -9.17 -7.95
C LEU A 200 4.46 -9.74 -8.08
N GLU A 201 4.76 -10.42 -9.18
CA GLU A 201 6.08 -10.96 -9.48
C GLU A 201 7.17 -9.87 -9.50
N GLU A 202 6.90 -8.73 -10.13
CA GLU A 202 7.81 -7.59 -10.15
C GLU A 202 8.09 -7.06 -8.73
N MET A 203 7.04 -6.93 -7.91
CA MET A 203 7.17 -6.46 -6.53
C MET A 203 7.92 -7.45 -5.63
N LEU A 204 7.70 -8.75 -5.82
CA LEU A 204 8.45 -9.79 -5.13
C LEU A 204 9.93 -9.75 -5.52
N SER A 205 10.26 -9.56 -6.81
CA SER A 205 11.65 -9.40 -7.26
C SER A 205 12.35 -8.22 -6.57
N TRP A 206 11.63 -7.12 -6.33
CA TRP A 206 12.17 -5.99 -5.56
C TRP A 206 12.37 -6.35 -4.08
N CYS A 207 11.46 -7.10 -3.47
CA CYS A 207 11.68 -7.62 -2.12
C CYS A 207 12.94 -8.52 -2.07
N TYR A 208 13.16 -9.39 -3.05
CA TYR A 208 14.34 -10.27 -3.09
C TYR A 208 15.65 -9.54 -3.41
N SER A 209 15.63 -8.37 -4.05
CA SER A 209 16.84 -7.55 -4.21
C SER A 209 17.28 -6.84 -2.92
N GLY A 210 16.50 -6.98 -1.83
CA GLY A 210 16.76 -6.32 -0.56
C GLY A 210 16.06 -4.98 -0.41
N MET A 211 15.23 -4.55 -1.38
CA MET A 211 14.45 -3.33 -1.24
C MET A 211 13.44 -3.47 -0.09
N ARG A 212 13.43 -2.49 0.83
CA ARG A 212 12.54 -2.44 2.00
C ARG A 212 11.84 -1.08 2.08
N ALA A 213 11.17 -0.70 1.00
CA ALA A 213 10.54 0.60 0.83
C ALA A 213 9.02 0.48 0.69
N ASN A 214 8.29 1.42 1.30
CA ASN A 214 6.82 1.44 1.27
C ASN A 214 6.24 1.59 -0.15
N THR A 215 7.07 2.06 -1.10
CA THR A 215 6.74 2.12 -2.53
C THR A 215 6.28 0.76 -3.06
N ILE A 216 6.79 -0.36 -2.54
CA ILE A 216 6.37 -1.72 -2.98
C ILE A 216 4.88 -1.93 -2.73
N ALA A 217 4.42 -1.67 -1.50
CA ALA A 217 3.01 -1.82 -1.12
C ALA A 217 2.08 -0.92 -1.95
N GLY A 218 2.51 0.34 -2.17
CA GLY A 218 1.71 1.32 -2.91
C GLY A 218 1.70 1.08 -4.42
N ARG A 219 2.85 0.72 -5.02
CA ARG A 219 3.00 0.55 -6.47
C ARG A 219 2.19 -0.63 -6.98
N TRP A 220 2.13 -1.73 -6.22
CA TRP A 220 1.25 -2.85 -6.58
C TRP A 220 -0.20 -2.37 -6.73
N ALA A 221 -0.74 -1.72 -5.70
CA ALA A 221 -2.12 -1.22 -5.68
C ALA A 221 -2.39 -0.23 -6.82
N ILE A 222 -1.49 0.74 -7.02
CA ILE A 222 -1.57 1.76 -8.07
C ILE A 222 -1.62 1.12 -9.47
N ARG A 223 -0.89 0.03 -9.72
CA ARG A 223 -0.80 -0.58 -11.06
C ARG A 223 -1.87 -1.60 -11.37
N LEU A 224 -2.71 -1.97 -10.41
CA LEU A 224 -3.81 -2.90 -10.66
C LEU A 224 -4.75 -2.36 -11.75
N HIS A 225 -5.33 -3.25 -12.55
CA HIS A 225 -6.37 -2.87 -13.50
C HIS A 225 -7.65 -2.44 -12.74
N PRO A 226 -8.41 -1.43 -13.18
CA PRO A 226 -9.67 -1.03 -12.52
C PRO A 226 -10.64 -2.21 -12.35
N ARG A 227 -10.74 -3.04 -13.39
CA ARG A 227 -11.57 -4.25 -13.36
C ARG A 227 -11.16 -5.26 -12.29
N PHE A 228 -9.86 -5.41 -12.00
CA PHE A 228 -9.43 -6.27 -10.88
C PHE A 228 -9.98 -5.78 -9.54
N MET A 229 -10.08 -4.45 -9.34
CA MET A 229 -10.68 -3.89 -8.13
C MET A 229 -12.20 -4.11 -8.06
N GLU A 230 -12.86 -4.30 -9.20
CA GLU A 230 -14.26 -4.69 -9.25
C GLU A 230 -14.41 -6.17 -8.89
N LEU A 231 -13.59 -7.05 -9.47
CA LEU A 231 -13.56 -8.48 -9.10
C LEU A 231 -13.30 -8.69 -7.61
N LEU A 232 -12.37 -7.94 -7.03
CA LEU A 232 -12.10 -7.99 -5.59
C LEU A 232 -13.29 -7.51 -4.75
N ARG A 233 -14.01 -6.48 -5.22
CA ARG A 233 -15.25 -5.98 -4.58
C ARG A 233 -16.42 -6.96 -4.73
N GLU A 234 -16.48 -7.63 -5.88
CA GLU A 234 -17.43 -8.71 -6.21
C GLU A 234 -17.09 -10.00 -5.45
N ARG A 235 -16.01 -10.01 -4.67
CA ARG A 235 -15.55 -11.12 -3.82
C ARG A 235 -15.19 -12.36 -4.64
N ASP A 236 -14.64 -12.15 -5.84
CA ASP A 236 -14.16 -13.24 -6.68
C ASP A 236 -13.06 -14.05 -5.94
N PRO A 237 -13.16 -15.38 -5.89
CA PRO A 237 -12.21 -16.20 -5.14
C PRO A 237 -10.76 -16.07 -5.62
N LEU A 238 -10.50 -15.95 -6.93
CA LEU A 238 -9.13 -15.80 -7.43
C LEU A 238 -8.58 -14.41 -7.09
N ALA A 239 -9.43 -13.37 -7.04
CA ALA A 239 -9.04 -12.06 -6.54
C ALA A 239 -8.65 -12.10 -5.04
N LEU A 240 -9.35 -12.90 -4.22
CA LEU A 240 -9.00 -13.10 -2.81
C LEU A 240 -7.70 -13.89 -2.64
N VAL A 241 -7.46 -14.90 -3.48
CA VAL A 241 -6.16 -15.60 -3.54
C VAL A 241 -5.05 -14.59 -3.83
N MET A 242 -5.22 -13.74 -4.84
CA MET A 242 -4.26 -12.67 -5.15
C MET A 242 -4.06 -11.70 -3.98
N LEU A 243 -5.11 -11.38 -3.23
CA LEU A 243 -5.01 -10.54 -2.03
C LEU A 243 -4.15 -11.22 -0.94
N ALA A 244 -4.29 -12.52 -0.72
CA ALA A 244 -3.44 -13.25 0.23
C ALA A 244 -1.95 -13.17 -0.15
N HIS A 245 -1.62 -13.26 -1.45
CA HIS A 245 -0.24 -13.10 -1.91
C HIS A 245 0.26 -11.65 -1.83
N TYR A 246 -0.60 -10.66 -2.09
CA TYR A 246 -0.25 -9.25 -1.89
C TYR A 246 0.19 -8.98 -0.45
N VAL A 247 -0.50 -9.57 0.52
CA VAL A 247 -0.21 -9.39 1.94
C VAL A 247 1.18 -9.92 2.32
N VAL A 248 1.76 -10.85 1.55
CA VAL A 248 3.17 -11.26 1.70
C VAL A 248 4.13 -10.11 1.39
N LEU A 249 3.81 -9.21 0.45
CA LEU A 249 4.62 -8.00 0.21
C LEU A 249 4.67 -7.12 1.46
N LEU A 250 3.55 -7.04 2.20
CA LEU A 250 3.49 -6.29 3.46
C LEU A 250 4.31 -6.98 4.56
N GLN A 251 4.40 -8.31 4.55
CA GLN A 251 5.22 -9.09 5.49
C GLN A 251 6.71 -8.75 5.34
N TYR A 252 7.21 -8.53 4.12
CA TYR A 252 8.57 -8.05 3.90
C TYR A 252 8.81 -6.64 4.46
N LEU A 253 7.74 -5.88 4.69
CA LEU A 253 7.75 -4.51 5.22
C LEU A 253 7.35 -4.42 6.70
N LYS A 254 7.10 -5.54 7.40
CA LYS A 254 6.60 -5.57 8.79
C LYS A 254 7.43 -4.80 9.83
N HIS A 255 8.72 -4.62 9.58
CA HIS A 255 9.61 -3.82 10.43
C HIS A 255 9.27 -2.32 10.39
N ARG A 256 8.47 -1.88 9.41
CA ARG A 256 7.93 -0.52 9.34
C ARG A 256 6.66 -0.45 10.19
N TRP A 257 6.61 0.52 11.07
CA TRP A 257 5.52 0.77 12.01
C TRP A 257 4.12 0.92 11.38
N CYS A 258 4.06 1.18 10.07
CA CYS A 258 2.84 1.42 9.30
C CYS A 258 2.15 0.17 8.73
N PHE A 259 2.75 -1.03 8.81
CA PHE A 259 2.16 -2.24 8.18
C PHE A 259 1.88 -3.42 9.13
N ASP A 260 2.24 -3.29 10.41
CA ASP A 260 2.41 -4.39 11.37
C ASP A 260 1.21 -5.36 11.49
N GLU A 261 -0.03 -4.87 11.36
CA GLU A 261 -1.23 -5.66 11.65
C GLU A 261 -1.89 -6.30 10.43
N TRP A 262 -1.54 -5.87 9.22
CA TRP A 262 -2.22 -6.33 7.99
C TRP A 262 -1.93 -7.80 7.69
N CYS A 263 -0.68 -8.22 7.91
CA CYS A 263 -0.18 -9.50 7.42
C CYS A 263 -0.96 -10.69 7.96
N VAL A 264 -1.02 -10.76 9.29
CA VAL A 264 -1.70 -11.84 10.01
C VAL A 264 -3.22 -11.70 9.90
N ARG A 265 -3.76 -10.49 10.07
CA ARG A 265 -5.21 -10.25 10.09
C ARG A 265 -5.87 -10.64 8.77
N VAL A 266 -5.33 -10.15 7.65
CA VAL A 266 -5.93 -10.39 6.33
C VAL A 266 -5.70 -11.81 5.85
N SER A 267 -4.52 -12.39 6.08
CA SER A 267 -4.28 -13.79 5.68
C SER A 267 -5.22 -14.77 6.38
N LYS A 268 -5.45 -14.62 7.69
CA LYS A 268 -6.43 -15.43 8.44
C LYS A 268 -7.85 -15.23 7.93
N ALA A 269 -8.25 -13.97 7.69
CA ALA A 269 -9.56 -13.67 7.15
C ALA A 269 -9.80 -14.30 5.77
N VAL A 270 -8.85 -14.15 4.85
CA VAL A 270 -8.93 -14.76 3.52
C VAL A 270 -8.96 -16.29 3.61
N TRP A 271 -8.18 -16.90 4.50
CA TRP A 271 -8.21 -18.35 4.72
C TRP A 271 -9.59 -18.83 5.22
N ALA A 272 -10.20 -18.09 6.15
CA ALA A 272 -11.52 -18.40 6.68
C ALA A 272 -12.63 -18.28 5.62
N ILE A 273 -12.49 -17.33 4.70
CA ILE A 273 -13.45 -17.09 3.60
C ILE A 273 -13.32 -18.12 2.48
N LEU A 274 -12.09 -18.45 2.07
CA LEU A 274 -11.84 -19.37 0.97
C LEU A 274 -12.22 -20.81 1.36
N ASP A 275 -12.83 -21.52 0.42
CA ASP A 275 -13.12 -22.94 0.55
C ASP A 275 -11.89 -23.82 0.24
N ASP A 276 -12.06 -25.13 0.37
CA ASP A 276 -11.00 -26.12 0.17
C ASP A 276 -10.51 -26.21 -1.28
N GLN A 277 -11.26 -25.67 -2.25
CA GLN A 277 -10.81 -25.60 -3.65
C GLN A 277 -9.73 -24.52 -3.82
N TRP A 278 -9.84 -23.40 -3.11
CA TRP A 278 -8.94 -22.24 -3.27
C TRP A 278 -7.80 -22.20 -2.25
N ARG A 279 -7.99 -22.74 -1.04
CA ARG A 279 -6.95 -22.81 0.01
C ARG A 279 -5.60 -23.37 -0.45
N PRO A 280 -5.52 -24.40 -1.32
CA PRO A 280 -4.24 -24.89 -1.84
C PRO A 280 -3.38 -23.83 -2.54
N LEU A 281 -3.99 -22.79 -3.13
CA LEU A 281 -3.26 -21.73 -3.83
C LEU A 281 -2.58 -20.74 -2.88
N ILE A 282 -3.13 -20.55 -1.67
CA ILE A 282 -2.58 -19.58 -0.71
C ILE A 282 -1.65 -20.19 0.33
N GLN A 283 -1.39 -21.50 0.29
CA GLN A 283 -0.52 -22.17 1.27
C GLN A 283 0.88 -21.57 1.35
N TRP A 284 1.44 -21.16 0.21
CA TRP A 284 2.73 -20.46 0.18
C TRP A 284 2.66 -19.15 0.95
N ALA A 285 1.63 -18.34 0.73
CA ALA A 285 1.44 -17.07 1.45
C ALA A 285 1.27 -17.29 2.96
N MET A 286 0.48 -18.30 3.35
CA MET A 286 0.30 -18.64 4.75
C MET A 286 1.61 -19.06 5.43
N LYS A 287 2.47 -19.81 4.74
CA LYS A 287 3.80 -20.20 5.25
C LYS A 287 4.73 -19.01 5.40
N GLU A 288 4.75 -18.09 4.44
CA GLU A 288 5.56 -16.86 4.51
C GLU A 288 5.15 -15.94 5.68
N ILE A 289 3.85 -15.91 6.01
CA ILE A 289 3.29 -15.01 7.02
C ILE A 289 3.33 -15.63 8.43
N LEU A 290 2.83 -16.86 8.58
CA LEU A 290 2.60 -17.53 9.87
C LEU A 290 3.61 -18.66 10.15
N GLY A 291 4.45 -19.02 9.18
CA GLY A 291 5.43 -20.09 9.29
C GLY A 291 4.92 -21.47 8.85
N ILE A 292 5.78 -22.48 8.93
CA ILE A 292 5.52 -23.84 8.40
C ILE A 292 4.31 -24.50 9.08
N ASN A 293 4.07 -24.20 10.37
CA ASN A 293 2.96 -24.73 11.16
C ASN A 293 1.74 -23.79 11.17
N TYR A 294 1.51 -23.03 10.09
CA TYR A 294 0.45 -22.03 10.04
C TYR A 294 -0.94 -22.57 10.41
N MET A 295 -1.22 -23.85 10.13
CA MET A 295 -2.50 -24.50 10.47
C MET A 295 -2.83 -24.43 11.96
N GLU A 296 -1.82 -24.41 12.84
CA GLU A 296 -2.02 -24.29 14.30
C GLU A 296 -2.39 -22.85 14.72
N GLN A 297 -2.14 -21.87 13.84
CA GLN A 297 -2.33 -20.45 14.11
C GLN A 297 -3.56 -19.86 13.42
N VAL A 298 -4.12 -20.56 12.42
CA VAL A 298 -5.28 -20.06 11.66
C VAL A 298 -6.52 -19.89 12.54
N ASP A 299 -6.73 -20.78 13.51
CA ASP A 299 -7.92 -20.81 14.36
C ASP A 299 -7.75 -20.07 15.71
N THR A 300 -6.57 -19.50 15.97
CA THR A 300 -6.25 -18.68 17.17
C THR A 300 -6.31 -17.20 16.88
#